data_AF-A0A662UNN3-F1
#
_entry.id   AF-A0A662UNN3-F1
#
_cell.length_a   1.000
_cell.length_b   1.000
_cell.length_c   1.000
_cell.angle_alpha   90.00
_cell.angle_beta   90.00
_cell.angle_gamma   90.00
#
_symmetry.space_group_name_H-M   'P 1'
#
loop_
_entity.id
_entity.type
_entity.pdbx_description
1 polymer ?
#
loop_
_entity_poly.entity_id
_entity_poly.type
_entity_poly.pdbx_seq_one_letter_code
_entity_poly.pdbx_strand_id
1 'polypeptide(L)'
;MLRKSEWNRKSVKGHYVELELPENAVLADLIQALGEKFSKRFYRKYISRHYADVALVNGKPVINPSYKLRNGDRIVFVTSEREDGSDQN
;
A
#
# COMPACT_ATOMS: atom_id res chain seq x y z
N MET A 1 23.06 19.97 5.18
CA MET A 1 23.42 18.54 5.33
C MET A 1 22.52 17.97 6.42
N LEU A 2 21.32 17.48 6.05
CA LEU A 2 20.34 16.97 7.00
C LEU A 2 20.62 15.49 7.27
N ARG A 3 20.78 15.14 8.55
CA ARG A 3 21.04 13.78 9.02
C ARG A 3 19.87 12.88 8.61
N LYS A 4 20.18 11.81 7.86
CA LYS A 4 19.28 10.67 7.66
C LYS A 4 18.88 10.17 9.05
N SER A 5 17.62 10.39 9.42
CA SER A 5 17.04 9.91 10.66
C SER A 5 17.28 8.39 10.78
N GLU A 6 17.92 8.00 11.88
CA GLU A 6 18.07 6.62 12.29
C GLU A 6 16.68 6.08 12.60
N TRP A 7 16.10 5.36 11.64
CA TRP A 7 14.80 4.74 11.80
C TRP A 7 14.89 3.64 12.86
N ASN A 8 14.19 3.88 13.97
CA ASN A 8 14.16 3.02 15.14
C ASN A 8 13.51 1.68 14.78
N ARG A 9 14.35 0.67 14.54
CA ARG A 9 14.00 -0.72 14.21
C ARG A 9 13.46 -1.47 15.45
N LYS A 10 12.56 -0.83 16.21
CA LYS A 10 11.96 -1.36 17.44
C LYS A 10 10.44 -1.37 17.34
N SER A 11 9.91 -2.25 16.50
CA SER A 11 8.63 -2.98 16.67
C SER A 11 8.06 -3.44 15.31
N VAL A 12 8.66 -4.48 14.72
CA VAL A 12 7.86 -5.33 13.82
C VAL A 12 7.26 -6.44 14.68
N LYS A 13 6.31 -6.05 15.54
CA LYS A 13 5.35 -6.94 16.21
C LYS A 13 3.97 -6.36 15.91
N GLY A 14 3.48 -6.64 14.70
CA GLY A 14 2.18 -6.21 14.22
C GLY A 14 2.14 -6.15 12.70
N HIS A 15 1.04 -6.60 12.09
CA HIS A 15 0.77 -6.55 10.64
C HIS A 15 0.49 -5.13 10.12
N TYR A 16 0.99 -4.10 10.81
CA TYR A 16 0.61 -2.70 10.59
C TYR A 16 1.85 -1.84 10.35
N VAL A 17 1.72 -0.89 9.43
CA VAL A 17 2.76 0.07 9.07
C VAL A 17 2.12 1.45 9.15
N GLU A 18 2.75 2.34 9.90
CA GLU A 18 2.42 3.78 9.86
C GLU A 18 3.23 4.46 8.76
N LEU A 19 2.56 5.35 8.01
CA LEU A 19 3.13 6.08 6.88
C LEU A 19 2.70 7.54 6.97
N GLU A 20 3.70 8.42 6.90
CA GLU A 20 3.49 9.85 6.68
C GLU A 20 3.48 10.12 5.18
N LEU A 21 2.49 10.88 4.72
CA LEU A 21 2.32 11.29 3.34
C LEU A 21 2.25 12.82 3.24
N PRO A 22 2.52 13.41 2.06
CA PRO A 22 2.33 14.84 1.85
C PRO A 22 0.90 15.30 2.15
N GLU A 23 0.74 16.61 2.41
CA GLU A 23 -0.58 17.21 2.56
C GLU A 23 -1.41 17.01 1.27
N ASN A 24 -2.71 16.72 1.42
CA ASN A 24 -3.63 16.41 0.33
C ASN A 24 -3.32 15.12 -0.46
N ALA A 25 -2.52 14.21 0.11
CA ALA A 25 -2.21 12.93 -0.53
C ALA A 25 -3.46 12.14 -0.93
N VAL A 26 -3.35 11.44 -2.06
CA VAL A 26 -4.37 10.53 -2.58
C VAL A 26 -3.91 9.08 -2.46
N LEU A 27 -4.83 8.15 -2.71
CA LEU A 27 -4.55 6.70 -2.66
C LEU A 27 -3.36 6.31 -3.56
N ALA A 28 -3.20 6.94 -4.72
CA ALA A 28 -2.05 6.72 -5.61
C ALA A 28 -0.70 7.03 -4.94
N ASP A 29 -0.61 8.11 -4.16
CA ASP A 29 0.62 8.51 -3.47
C ASP A 29 1.02 7.47 -2.40
N LEU A 30 0.02 6.92 -1.69
CA LEU A 30 0.23 5.83 -0.74
C LEU A 30 0.79 4.58 -1.42
N ILE A 31 0.22 4.19 -2.57
CA ILE A 31 0.68 3.02 -3.34
C ILE A 31 2.11 3.22 -3.81
N GLN A 32 2.46 4.43 -4.26
CA GLN A 32 3.82 4.77 -4.64
C GLN A 32 4.79 4.67 -3.46
N ALA A 33 4.45 5.28 -2.32
CA ALA A 33 5.26 5.25 -1.11
C ALA A 33 5.51 3.81 -0.61
N LEU A 34 4.47 2.96 -0.64
CA LEU A 34 4.59 1.53 -0.33
C LEU A 34 5.52 0.81 -1.30
N GLY A 35 5.41 1.12 -2.58
CA GLY A 35 6.26 0.59 -3.63
C GLY A 35 7.75 0.88 -3.46
N GLU A 36 8.06 2.11 -3.05
CA GLU A 36 9.42 2.56 -2.78
C GLU A 36 9.98 1.94 -1.49
N LYS A 37 9.15 1.83 -0.44
CA LYS A 37 9.58 1.41 0.90
C LYS A 37 9.70 -0.10 1.07
N PHE A 38 8.79 -0.88 0.48
CA PHE A 38 8.73 -2.33 0.70
C PHE A 38 9.28 -3.14 -0.46
N SER A 39 8.80 -2.89 -1.68
CA SER A 39 9.27 -3.63 -2.86
C SER A 39 8.80 -3.01 -4.18
N LYS A 40 9.75 -2.69 -5.06
CA LYS A 40 9.44 -2.36 -6.48
C LYS A 40 8.67 -3.48 -7.19
N ARG A 41 8.78 -4.73 -6.72
CA ARG A 41 8.01 -5.87 -7.25
C ARG A 41 6.54 -5.81 -6.83
N PHE A 42 6.26 -5.40 -5.59
CA PHE A 42 4.89 -5.16 -5.10
C PHE A 42 4.22 -4.05 -5.90
N TYR A 43 4.87 -2.89 -6.01
CA TYR A 43 4.40 -1.76 -6.83
C TYR A 43 4.04 -2.15 -8.26
N ARG A 44 4.97 -2.84 -8.93
CA ARG A 44 4.77 -3.30 -10.30
C ARG A 44 3.59 -4.27 -10.41
N LYS A 45 3.43 -5.19 -9.47
CA LYS A 45 2.27 -6.12 -9.47
C LYS A 45 0.95 -5.38 -9.24
N TYR A 46 0.92 -4.44 -8.30
CA TYR A 46 -0.28 -3.66 -7.98
C TYR A 46 -0.74 -2.82 -9.18
N ILE A 47 0.19 -2.17 -9.88
CA ILE A 47 -0.11 -1.30 -11.02
C ILE A 47 -0.32 -2.08 -12.32
N SER A 48 0.47 -3.12 -12.60
CA SER A 48 0.38 -3.83 -13.88
C SER A 48 -0.87 -4.71 -14.02
N ARG A 49 -1.51 -5.10 -12.91
CA ARG A 49 -2.65 -6.02 -12.90
C ARG A 49 -4.02 -5.37 -12.73
N HIS A 50 -4.18 -4.06 -12.97
CA HIS A 50 -5.49 -3.39 -12.88
C HIS A 50 -6.19 -3.64 -11.52
N TYR A 51 -5.64 -3.15 -10.41
CA TYR A 51 -6.38 -3.17 -9.13
C TYR A 51 -6.84 -4.57 -8.68
N ALA A 52 -6.06 -5.62 -8.97
CA ALA A 52 -6.37 -6.98 -8.51
C ALA A 52 -6.44 -7.09 -6.97
N ASP A 53 -5.88 -6.10 -6.27
CA ASP A 53 -6.01 -5.91 -4.84
C ASP A 53 -6.98 -4.76 -4.55
N VAL A 54 -8.02 -5.01 -3.75
CA VAL A 54 -8.96 -3.96 -3.33
C VAL A 54 -8.34 -3.22 -2.14
N ALA A 55 -8.21 -1.90 -2.26
CA ALA A 55 -7.89 -1.04 -1.13
C ALA A 55 -9.16 -0.78 -0.32
N LEU A 56 -9.16 -1.19 0.95
CA LEU A 56 -10.20 -0.86 1.91
C LEU A 56 -9.73 0.35 2.73
N VAL A 57 -10.38 1.49 2.57
CA VAL A 57 -10.15 2.68 3.40
C VAL A 57 -11.22 2.72 4.48
N ASN A 58 -10.82 2.57 5.74
CA ASN A 58 -11.72 2.45 6.89
C ASN A 58 -12.82 1.38 6.67
N GLY A 59 -12.44 0.25 6.05
CA GLY A 59 -13.32 -0.87 5.74
C GLY A 59 -14.19 -0.69 4.49
N LYS A 60 -14.13 0.45 3.79
CA LYS A 60 -14.89 0.68 2.57
C LYS A 60 -14.01 0.47 1.33
N PRO A 61 -14.49 -0.26 0.31
CA PRO A 61 -13.72 -0.45 -0.91
C PRO A 61 -13.56 0.87 -1.66
N VAL A 62 -12.32 1.20 -2.00
CA VAL A 62 -11.95 2.37 -2.80
C VAL A 62 -11.16 1.91 -4.00
N ILE A 63 -11.72 2.13 -5.19
CA ILE A 63 -11.08 1.78 -6.47
C ILE A 63 -10.52 3.00 -7.20
N ASN A 64 -10.84 4.22 -6.75
CA ASN A 64 -10.40 5.46 -7.37
C ASN A 64 -9.02 5.87 -6.81
N PRO A 65 -7.94 5.89 -7.62
CA PRO A 65 -6.61 6.31 -7.18
C PRO A 65 -6.54 7.76 -6.69
N SER A 66 -7.45 8.62 -7.17
CA SER A 66 -7.54 10.03 -6.79
C SER A 66 -8.35 10.25 -5.50
N TYR A 67 -8.75 9.19 -4.80
CA TYR A 67 -9.38 9.29 -3.49
C TYR A 67 -8.44 10.02 -2.51
N LYS A 68 -8.90 11.14 -1.93
CA LYS A 68 -8.14 11.92 -0.95
C LYS A 68 -8.10 11.19 0.39
N LEU A 69 -6.88 10.90 0.85
CA LEU A 69 -6.64 10.30 2.16
C LEU A 69 -6.73 11.37 3.25
N ARG A 70 -7.07 10.93 4.45
CA ARG A 70 -7.11 11.75 5.66
C ARG A 70 -6.14 11.21 6.69
N ASN A 71 -5.64 12.10 7.55
CA ASN A 71 -4.82 11.68 8.67
C ASN A 71 -5.60 10.69 9.55
N GLY A 72 -4.97 9.57 9.88
CA GLY A 72 -5.58 8.49 10.65
C GLY A 72 -6.42 7.49 9.84
N ASP A 73 -6.51 7.62 8.52
CA ASP A 73 -7.14 6.60 7.69
C ASP A 73 -6.44 5.25 7.85
N ARG A 74 -7.23 4.18 8.05
CA ARG A 74 -6.73 2.81 8.06
C ARG A 74 -6.92 2.18 6.69
N ILE A 75 -5.83 1.73 6.09
CA ILE A 75 -5.82 1.10 4.77
C ILE A 75 -5.47 -0.38 4.89
N VAL A 76 -6.28 -1.23 4.26
CA VAL A 76 -6.02 -2.66 4.11
C VAL A 76 -6.01 -2.99 2.64
N PHE A 77 -4.94 -3.63 2.17
CA PHE A 77 -4.88 -4.19 0.82
C PHE A 77 -5.29 -5.66 0.88
N VAL A 78 -6.38 -5.99 0.19
CA VAL A 78 -6.86 -7.36 0.08
C VAL A 78 -6.50 -7.89 -1.28
N THR A 79 -5.59 -8.84 -1.34
CA THR A 79 -5.26 -9.55 -2.57
C THR A 79 -6.30 -10.61 -2.83
N SER A 80 -6.91 -10.61 -4.03
CA SER A 80 -7.75 -11.74 -4.42
C SER A 80 -6.90 -13.00 -4.49
N GLU A 81 -7.30 -14.05 -3.79
CA GLU A 81 -6.85 -15.40 -4.14
C GLU A 81 -7.32 -15.65 -5.58
N ARG A 82 -6.41 -15.56 -6.55
CA ARG A 82 -6.60 -16.26 -7.81
C ARG A 82 -5.74 -17.50 -7.72
N GLU A 83 -6.38 -18.65 -7.82
CA GLU A 83 -5.78 -19.91 -8.25
C GLU A 83 -4.67 -19.56 -9.23
N ASP A 84 -3.44 -19.75 -8.79
CA ASP A 84 -2.37 -19.86 -9.74
C ASP A 84 -2.78 -20.98 -10.69
N GLY A 85 -2.92 -20.67 -11.97
CA GLY A 85 -3.14 -21.67 -13.02
C GLY A 85 -1.97 -22.65 -13.16
N SER A 86 -1.22 -22.94 -12.09
CA SER A 86 -0.30 -24.06 -11.97
C SER A 86 -1.00 -25.41 -11.83
N ASP A 87 -2.34 -25.43 -11.71
CA ASP A 87 -3.12 -26.68 -11.68
C ASP A 87 -3.81 -27.04 -13.01
N GLN A 88 -3.46 -26.42 -14.15
CA GLN A 88 -3.84 -26.97 -15.45
C GLN A 88 -2.71 -26.94 -16.50
N ASN A 89 -2.10 -28.14 -16.63
CA ASN A 89 -1.34 -28.73 -17.74
C ASN A 89 0.13 -28.31 -17.93
#